data_AF-F4LNS5-F1
#
_entry.id   AF-F4LNS5-F1
#
_cell.length_a   1.000
_cell.length_b   1.000
_cell.length_c   1.000
_cell.angle_alpha   90.00
_cell.angle_beta   90.00
_cell.angle_gamma   90.00
#
_symmetry.space_group_name_H-M   'P 1'
#
loop_
_entity.id
_entity.type
_entity.pdbx_description
1 polymer ?
#
loop_
_entity_poly.entity_id
_entity_poly.type
_entity_poly.pdbx_seq_one_letter_code
_entity_poly.pdbx_strand_id
1 'polypeptide(L)'
;MSESTIWKDEKYTEVFEEELRGIERRMANDTACTIDDIKGILDHLYISEGNNWEGRGPLGDTVMAATIAAYEQFIADYRAR
;
A
#
# COMPACT_ATOMS: atom_id res chain seq x y z
N MET A 1 15.95 -3.53 -19.16
CA MET A 1 15.47 -4.03 -17.85
C MET A 1 16.44 -5.11 -17.42
N SER A 2 17.32 -4.86 -16.46
CA SER A 2 18.26 -5.89 -15.97
C SER A 2 17.51 -6.88 -15.08
N GLU A 3 17.80 -8.18 -15.21
CA GLU A 3 17.25 -9.27 -14.35
C GLU A 3 17.29 -8.93 -12.85
N SER A 4 18.26 -8.11 -12.43
CA SER A 4 18.42 -7.61 -11.06
C SER A 4 17.21 -6.86 -10.45
N THR A 5 16.19 -6.48 -11.24
CA THR A 5 15.03 -5.69 -10.76
C THR A 5 13.69 -6.40 -10.94
N ILE A 6 13.64 -7.53 -11.68
CA ILE A 6 12.38 -8.24 -11.96
C ILE A 6 11.69 -8.67 -10.66
N TRP A 7 12.45 -9.18 -9.70
CA TRP A 7 11.92 -9.58 -8.40
C TRP A 7 11.27 -8.41 -7.64
N LYS A 8 11.74 -7.17 -7.85
CA LYS A 8 11.13 -5.99 -7.22
C LYS A 8 9.79 -5.68 -7.84
N ASP A 9 9.70 -5.73 -9.17
CA ASP A 9 8.46 -5.46 -9.90
C ASP A 9 7.39 -6.52 -9.58
N GLU A 10 7.80 -7.80 -9.54
CA GLU A 10 6.93 -8.91 -9.13
C GLU A 10 6.46 -8.74 -7.69
N LYS A 11 7.39 -8.47 -6.76
CA LYS A 11 7.03 -8.30 -5.36
C LYS A 11 6.18 -7.05 -5.12
N TYR A 12 6.46 -5.98 -5.84
CA TYR A 12 5.64 -4.77 -5.80
C TYR A 12 4.20 -5.08 -6.23
N THR A 13 4.05 -5.75 -7.38
CA THR A 13 2.72 -6.09 -7.92
C THR A 13 1.96 -7.02 -6.97
N GLU A 14 2.63 -8.04 -6.43
CA GLU A 14 2.06 -8.96 -5.44
C GLU A 14 1.49 -8.20 -4.24
N VAL A 15 2.33 -7.39 -3.58
CA VAL A 15 1.93 -6.64 -2.37
C VAL A 15 0.83 -5.63 -2.69
N PHE A 16 0.95 -4.92 -3.81
CA PHE A 16 -0.04 -3.95 -4.24
C PHE A 16 -1.42 -4.58 -4.42
N GLU A 17 -1.50 -5.69 -5.15
CA GLU A 17 -2.78 -6.38 -5.39
C GLU A 17 -3.37 -6.99 -4.11
N GLU A 18 -2.52 -7.55 -3.23
CA GLU A 18 -2.96 -8.13 -1.97
C GLU A 18 -3.53 -7.07 -1.03
N GLU A 19 -2.84 -5.95 -0.85
CA GLU A 19 -3.29 -4.84 0.00
C GLU A 19 -4.57 -4.21 -0.55
N LEU A 20 -4.64 -3.96 -1.86
CA LEU A 20 -5.83 -3.38 -2.49
C LEU A 20 -7.07 -4.26 -2.25
N ARG A 21 -6.95 -5.58 -2.50
CA ARG A 21 -8.03 -6.55 -2.22
C ARG A 21 -8.37 -6.60 -0.72
N GLY A 22 -7.38 -6.45 0.15
CA GLY A 22 -7.56 -6.39 1.59
C GLY A 22 -8.42 -5.21 2.03
N ILE A 23 -8.11 -4.01 1.52
CA ILE A 23 -8.85 -2.78 1.81
C ILE A 23 -10.30 -2.89 1.30
N GLU A 24 -10.48 -3.37 0.06
CA GLU A 24 -11.81 -3.58 -0.52
C GLU A 24 -12.66 -4.54 0.32
N ARG A 25 -12.09 -5.68 0.73
CA ARG A 25 -12.78 -6.65 1.60
C ARG A 25 -13.09 -6.06 2.97
N ARG A 26 -12.18 -5.29 3.54
CA ARG A 26 -12.41 -4.63 4.84
C ARG A 26 -13.59 -3.68 4.74
N MET A 27 -13.60 -2.78 3.76
CA MET A 27 -14.68 -1.82 3.54
C MET A 27 -16.01 -2.49 3.18
N ALA A 28 -15.99 -3.65 2.53
CA ALA A 28 -17.20 -4.41 2.20
C ALA A 28 -17.81 -5.15 3.40
N ASN A 29 -16.99 -5.61 4.35
CA ASN A 29 -17.44 -6.46 5.46
C ASN A 29 -17.56 -5.73 6.80
N ASP A 30 -16.83 -4.63 6.98
CA ASP A 30 -16.83 -3.85 8.20
C ASP A 30 -17.58 -2.53 7.98
N THR A 31 -18.82 -2.48 8.47
CA THR A 31 -19.67 -1.28 8.39
C THR A 31 -19.17 -0.10 9.22
N ALA A 32 -18.23 -0.34 10.15
CA ALA A 32 -17.60 0.72 10.93
C ALA A 32 -16.35 1.28 10.25
N CYS A 33 -15.79 0.57 9.26
CA CYS A 33 -14.64 1.05 8.51
C CYS A 33 -15.08 2.13 7.52
N THR A 34 -14.54 3.33 7.72
CA THR A 34 -14.82 4.49 6.88
C THR A 34 -13.65 4.80 5.96
N ILE A 35 -13.90 5.61 4.93
CA ILE A 35 -12.82 6.11 4.06
C ILE A 35 -11.80 6.96 4.84
N ASP A 36 -12.20 7.61 5.94
CA ASP A 36 -11.30 8.41 6.76
C ASP A 36 -10.36 7.52 7.58
N ASP A 37 -10.79 6.32 7.97
CA ASP A 37 -9.89 5.32 8.59
C ASP A 37 -8.80 4.88 7.60
N ILE A 38 -9.16 4.67 6.32
CA ILE A 38 -8.19 4.30 5.28
C ILE A 38 -7.19 5.44 5.03
N LYS A 39 -7.64 6.69 5.04
CA LYS A 39 -6.74 7.87 4.96
C LYS A 39 -5.81 7.94 6.17
N GLY A 40 -6.33 7.72 7.39
CA GLY A 40 -5.50 7.72 8.59
C GLY A 40 -4.40 6.66 8.56
N ILE A 41 -4.69 5.48 7.98
CA ILE A 41 -3.68 4.44 7.76
C ILE A 41 -2.64 4.91 6.73
N LEU A 42 -3.06 5.50 5.62
CA LEU A 42 -2.14 6.04 4.62
C LEU A 42 -1.21 7.11 5.22
N ASP A 43 -1.74 8.02 6.03
CA ASP A 43 -0.93 9.04 6.72
C ASP A 43 0.12 8.39 7.64
N HIS A 44 -0.25 7.34 8.38
CA HIS A 44 0.69 6.57 9.18
C HIS A 44 1.75 5.85 8.34
N LEU A 45 1.39 5.33 7.17
CA LEU A 45 2.33 4.70 6.25
C LEU A 45 3.37 5.71 5.74
N TYR A 46 2.96 6.91 5.34
CA TYR A 46 3.92 7.96 4.95
C TYR A 46 4.82 8.41 6.09
N ILE A 47 4.30 8.52 7.32
CA ILE A 47 5.15 8.81 8.49
C ILE A 47 6.18 7.68 8.68
N SER A 48 5.77 6.42 8.55
CA SER A 48 6.66 5.25 8.65
C SER A 48 7.70 5.20 7.52
N GLU A 49 7.30 5.59 6.31
CA GLU A 49 8.18 5.71 5.16
C GLU A 49 9.22 6.80 5.40
N GLY A 50 8.78 8.02 5.74
CA GLY A 50 9.63 9.20 5.95
C GLY A 50 10.54 9.11 7.18
N ASN A 51 10.12 8.40 8.23
CA ASN A 51 10.99 8.03 9.35
C ASN A 51 12.12 7.09 8.93
N ASN A 52 12.02 6.53 7.72
CA ASN A 52 12.99 5.71 7.02
C ASN A 52 13.89 4.92 7.96
N TRP A 53 13.29 3.94 8.65
CA TRP A 53 14.06 3.04 9.50
C TRP A 53 15.16 2.44 8.63
N GLU A 54 16.42 2.88 8.83
CA GLU A 54 17.60 2.69 7.95
C GLU A 54 17.97 1.22 7.66
N GLY A 55 17.11 0.26 8.02
CA GLY A 55 17.30 -1.18 7.89
C GLY A 55 16.22 -1.95 7.12
N ARG A 56 15.25 -1.31 6.43
CA ARG A 56 14.25 -2.06 5.65
C ARG A 56 14.85 -2.80 4.44
N GLY A 57 15.93 -2.24 3.88
CA GLY A 57 16.58 -2.75 2.68
C GLY A 57 15.66 -2.75 1.45
N PRO A 58 16.18 -3.17 0.29
CA PRO A 58 15.45 -3.06 -0.97
C PRO A 58 14.11 -3.78 -0.99
N LEU A 59 13.98 -4.89 -0.25
CA LEU A 59 12.72 -5.63 -0.14
C LEU A 59 11.69 -4.84 0.67
N GLY A 60 12.08 -4.35 1.85
CA GLY A 60 11.17 -3.59 2.71
C GLY A 60 10.73 -2.28 2.07
N ASP A 61 11.60 -1.63 1.31
CA ASP A 61 11.26 -0.42 0.55
C ASP A 61 10.26 -0.73 -0.57
N THR A 62 10.46 -1.83 -1.31
CA THR A 62 9.51 -2.29 -2.32
C THR A 62 8.15 -2.61 -1.73
N VAL A 63 8.11 -3.30 -0.58
CA VAL A 63 6.85 -3.61 0.13
C VAL A 63 6.17 -2.33 0.58
N MET A 64 6.90 -1.40 1.23
CA MET A 64 6.33 -0.14 1.72
C MET A 64 5.74 0.69 0.58
N ALA A 65 6.47 0.83 -0.53
CA ALA A 65 6.01 1.57 -1.70
C ALA A 65 4.74 0.94 -2.31
N ALA A 66 4.70 -0.39 -2.44
CA ALA A 66 3.54 -1.10 -2.96
C ALA A 66 2.31 -0.94 -2.06
N THR A 67 2.49 -1.04 -0.74
CA THR A 67 1.42 -0.82 0.24
C THR A 67 0.88 0.60 0.14
N ILE A 68 1.73 1.63 0.16
CA ILE A 68 1.30 3.04 0.04
C ILE A 68 0.50 3.25 -1.24
N ALA A 69 1.00 2.78 -2.38
CA ALA A 69 0.31 2.90 -3.66
C ALA A 69 -1.07 2.22 -3.68
N ALA A 70 -1.23 1.07 -3.01
CA ALA A 70 -2.52 0.39 -2.92
C ALA A 70 -3.56 1.24 -2.16
N TYR A 71 -3.15 1.88 -1.06
CA TYR A 71 -4.02 2.77 -0.29
C TYR A 71 -4.35 4.06 -1.07
N GLU A 72 -3.37 4.65 -1.74
CA GLU A 72 -3.58 5.81 -2.62
C GLU A 72 -4.59 5.49 -3.73
N GLN A 73 -4.39 4.38 -4.44
CA GLN A 73 -5.26 3.93 -5.53
C GLN A 73 -6.69 3.72 -5.03
N PHE A 74 -6.86 3.00 -3.91
CA PHE A 74 -8.17 2.76 -3.33
C PHE A 74 -8.89 4.07 -3.00
N ILE A 75 -8.19 5.02 -2.37
CA ILE A 75 -8.77 6.32 -2.00
C ILE A 75 -9.15 7.12 -3.25
N ALA A 76 -8.31 7.11 -4.28
CA ALA A 76 -8.59 7.79 -5.55
C ALA A 76 -9.85 7.20 -6.22
N ASP A 77 -9.91 5.87 -6.33
CA ASP A 77 -11.05 5.17 -6.91
C ASP A 77 -12.34 5.38 -6.12
N TYR A 78 -12.25 5.43 -4.79
CA TYR A 78 -13.40 5.70 -3.93
C TYR A 78 -13.94 7.13 -4.12
N ARG A 79 -13.05 8.13 -4.31
CA ARG A 79 -13.45 9.53 -4.53
C ARG A 79 -13.99 9.79 -5.93
N ALA A 80 -13.67 8.93 -6.90
CA ALA A 80 -14.15 9.05 -8.27
C ALA A 80 -15.57 8.46 -8.47
N ARG A 81 -16.12 7.80 -7.45
CA ARG A 81 -17.50 7.26 -7.42
C ARG A 81 -18.49 8.29 -6.92
#